data_AF-A0A932SHR4-F1
#
_entry.id   AF-A0A932SHR4-F1
#
_cell.length_a   1.000
_cell.length_b   1.000
_cell.length_c   1.000
_cell.angle_alpha   90.00
_cell.angle_beta   90.00
_cell.angle_gamma   90.00
#
_symmetry.space_group_name_H-M   'P 1'
#
loop_
_entity.id
_entity.type
_entity.pdbx_description
1 polymer ?
#
loop_
_entity_poly.entity_id
_entity_poly.type
_entity_poly.pdbx_seq_one_letter_code
_entity_poly.pdbx_strand_id
1 'polypeptide(L)'
;MLRAIFTLFLLAVAFGAGYFYGTAGTKEVKKSYSTLREELFTKTRGLESEVYSMRVRLNLIEAREFLMSARNDLKEKNFGEAVAQAGKAKERITKAISLAPETQKKNLAPLQTEIDSLRESIQKLDPKAVGRIDALAKELEKVAG
;
A
#
# COMPACT_ATOMS: atom_id res chain seq x y z
N MET A 1 -59.53 -37.90 -29.34
CA MET A 1 -59.16 -37.18 -28.09
C MET A 1 -57.88 -37.70 -27.45
N LEU A 2 -57.71 -39.02 -27.29
CA LEU A 2 -56.52 -39.63 -26.65
C LEU A 2 -55.17 -39.20 -27.26
N ARG A 3 -55.08 -39.13 -28.59
CA ARG A 3 -53.86 -38.69 -29.30
C ARG A 3 -53.47 -37.25 -28.97
N ALA A 4 -54.44 -36.33 -28.90
CA ALA A 4 -54.19 -34.93 -28.60
C ALA A 4 -53.69 -34.74 -27.15
N ILE A 5 -54.25 -35.49 -26.20
CA ILE A 5 -53.81 -35.49 -24.80
C ILE A 5 -52.37 -36.01 -24.68
N PHE A 6 -52.03 -37.06 -25.44
CA PHE A 6 -50.68 -37.60 -25.46
C PHE A 6 -49.65 -36.61 -26.05
N THR A 7 -49.98 -35.91 -27.14
CA THR A 7 -49.10 -34.88 -27.68
C THR A 7 -48.91 -33.72 -26.72
N LEU A 8 -49.97 -33.32 -26.01
CA LEU A 8 -49.92 -32.23 -25.03
C LEU A 8 -49.03 -32.60 -23.83
N PHE A 9 -49.09 -33.87 -23.39
CA PHE A 9 -48.22 -34.39 -22.34
C PHE A 9 -46.74 -34.38 -22.75
N LEU A 10 -46.43 -34.83 -23.97
CA LEU A 10 -45.06 -34.79 -24.49
C LEU A 10 -44.53 -33.35 -24.59
N LEU A 11 -45.37 -32.40 -25.01
CA LEU A 11 -45.01 -30.99 -25.08
C LEU A 11 -44.73 -30.40 -23.68
N ALA A 12 -45.55 -30.74 -22.68
CA ALA A 12 -45.35 -30.30 -21.31
C ALA A 12 -44.06 -30.86 -20.70
N VAL A 13 -43.73 -32.13 -20.95
CA VAL A 13 -42.48 -32.76 -20.50
C VAL A 13 -41.27 -32.13 -21.19
N ALA A 14 -41.34 -31.91 -22.49
CA ALA A 14 -40.26 -31.24 -23.23
C ALA A 14 -40.01 -29.82 -22.74
N PHE A 15 -41.08 -29.04 -22.49
CA PHE A 15 -40.97 -27.70 -21.91
C PHE A 15 -40.43 -27.72 -20.47
N GLY A 16 -40.92 -28.63 -19.62
CA GLY A 16 -40.46 -28.77 -18.25
C GLY A 16 -38.98 -29.16 -18.16
N ALA A 17 -38.55 -30.11 -18.98
CA ALA A 17 -37.15 -30.50 -19.09
C ALA A 17 -36.29 -29.33 -19.61
N GLY A 18 -36.70 -28.66 -20.69
CA GLY A 18 -35.98 -27.51 -21.24
C GLY A 18 -35.85 -26.35 -20.23
N TYR A 19 -36.90 -26.06 -19.47
CA TYR A 19 -36.88 -25.04 -18.43
C TYR A 19 -35.96 -25.41 -17.25
N PHE A 20 -35.99 -26.67 -16.81
CA PHE A 20 -35.15 -27.15 -15.72
C PHE A 20 -33.66 -27.11 -16.09
N TYR A 21 -33.30 -27.58 -17.29
CA TYR A 21 -31.92 -27.52 -17.77
C TYR A 21 -31.46 -26.08 -18.05
N GLY A 22 -32.32 -25.23 -18.61
CA GLY A 22 -32.01 -23.81 -18.85
C GLY A 22 -31.81 -23.00 -17.57
N THR A 23 -32.61 -23.26 -16.53
CA THR A 23 -32.47 -22.60 -15.22
C THR A 23 -31.26 -23.11 -14.43
N ALA A 24 -30.87 -24.38 -14.59
CA ALA A 24 -29.64 -24.91 -14.02
C ALA A 24 -28.39 -24.27 -14.64
N GLY A 25 -28.32 -24.20 -15.98
CA GLY A 25 -27.20 -23.58 -16.68
C GLY A 25 -27.02 -22.08 -16.38
N THR A 26 -28.12 -21.33 -16.27
CA THR A 26 -28.06 -19.90 -15.91
C THR A 26 -27.63 -19.65 -14.47
N LYS A 27 -27.95 -20.56 -13.53
CA LYS A 27 -27.45 -20.49 -12.14
C LYS A 27 -25.94 -20.72 -12.06
N GLU A 28 -25.40 -21.69 -12.80
CA GLU A 28 -23.96 -21.96 -12.85
C GLU A 28 -23.16 -20.81 -13.49
N VAL A 29 -23.68 -20.23 -14.57
CA VAL A 29 -23.08 -19.05 -15.20
C VAL A 29 -23.09 -17.85 -14.25
N LYS A 30 -24.22 -17.61 -13.55
CA LYS A 30 -24.32 -16.52 -12.57
C LYS A 30 -23.34 -16.71 -11.41
N LYS A 31 -23.18 -17.95 -10.93
CA LYS A 31 -22.23 -18.32 -9.86
C LYS A 31 -20.78 -18.09 -10.31
N SER A 32 -20.42 -18.57 -11.50
CA SER A 32 -19.07 -18.39 -12.06
C SER A 32 -18.73 -16.92 -12.26
N TYR A 33 -19.68 -16.11 -12.75
CA TYR A 33 -19.49 -14.67 -12.90
C TYR A 33 -19.33 -13.95 -11.55
N SER A 34 -20.12 -14.32 -10.53
CA SER A 34 -19.96 -13.74 -9.19
C SER A 34 -18.62 -14.08 -8.57
N THR A 35 -18.17 -15.34 -8.70
CA THR A 35 -16.87 -15.78 -8.17
C THR A 35 -15.71 -15.07 -8.89
N LEU A 36 -15.77 -14.99 -10.23
CA LEU A 36 -14.74 -14.29 -11.00
C LEU A 36 -14.68 -12.80 -10.68
N ARG A 37 -15.83 -12.15 -10.47
CA ARG A 37 -15.92 -10.75 -10.06
C ARG A 37 -15.32 -10.55 -8.67
N GLU A 38 -15.61 -11.44 -7.73
CA GLU A 38 -15.09 -11.40 -6.37
C GLU A 38 -13.57 -11.63 -6.33
N GLU A 39 -13.07 -12.57 -7.12
CA GLU A 39 -11.63 -12.82 -7.29
C GLU A 39 -10.90 -11.64 -7.91
N LEU A 40 -11.46 -11.04 -8.98
CA LEU A 40 -10.89 -9.85 -9.62
C LEU A 40 -10.86 -8.67 -8.66
N PHE A 41 -11.94 -8.46 -7.91
CA PHE A 41 -12.03 -7.38 -6.93
C PHE A 41 -11.02 -7.58 -5.78
N THR A 42 -10.88 -8.81 -5.31
CA THR A 42 -9.91 -9.18 -4.27
C THR A 42 -8.47 -9.00 -4.76
N LYS A 43 -8.15 -9.47 -5.97
CA LYS A 43 -6.83 -9.28 -6.59
C LYS A 43 -6.51 -7.80 -6.82
N THR A 44 -7.47 -7.02 -7.30
CA THR A 44 -7.29 -5.57 -7.54
C THR A 44 -7.01 -4.84 -6.23
N ARG A 45 -7.79 -5.11 -5.18
CA ARG A 45 -7.54 -4.54 -3.84
C ARG A 45 -6.20 -4.99 -3.26
N GLY A 46 -5.82 -6.25 -3.48
CA GLY A 46 -4.51 -6.76 -3.06
C GLY A 46 -3.38 -5.98 -3.71
N LEU A 47 -3.45 -5.77 -5.04
CA LEU A 47 -2.48 -4.99 -5.79
C LEU A 47 -2.44 -3.51 -5.37
N GLU A 48 -3.60 -2.89 -5.12
CA GLU A 48 -3.65 -1.52 -4.60
C GLU A 48 -2.91 -1.42 -3.26
N SER A 49 -3.22 -2.32 -2.32
CA SER A 49 -2.55 -2.36 -1.01
C SER A 49 -1.05 -2.56 -1.13
N GLU A 50 -0.61 -3.44 -2.03
CA GLU A 50 0.80 -3.68 -2.28
C GLU A 50 1.50 -2.44 -2.86
N VAL A 51 0.87 -1.77 -3.83
CA VAL A 51 1.39 -0.51 -4.40
C VAL A 51 1.51 0.58 -3.33
N TYR A 52 0.53 0.73 -2.44
CA TYR A 52 0.63 1.68 -1.33
C TYR A 52 1.79 1.34 -0.39
N SER A 53 1.94 0.07 -0.01
CA SER A 53 3.06 -0.36 0.84
C SER A 53 4.44 -0.14 0.19
N MET A 54 4.56 -0.42 -1.11
CA MET A 54 5.80 -0.15 -1.86
C MET A 54 6.12 1.34 -1.90
N ARG A 55 5.11 2.19 -2.10
CA ARG A 55 5.31 3.66 -2.09
C ARG A 55 5.73 4.16 -0.72
N VAL A 56 5.15 3.64 0.36
CA VAL A 56 5.60 3.95 1.73
C VAL A 56 7.07 3.58 1.87
N ARG A 57 7.44 2.34 1.53
CA ARG A 57 8.82 1.84 1.61
C ARG A 57 9.81 2.68 0.80
N LEU A 58 9.46 3.04 -0.44
CA LEU A 58 10.29 3.89 -1.30
C LEU A 58 10.55 5.26 -0.67
N ASN A 59 9.51 5.90 -0.12
CA ASN A 59 9.69 7.18 0.56
C ASN A 59 10.57 7.06 1.81
N LEU A 60 10.51 5.95 2.55
CA LEU A 60 11.39 5.73 3.70
C LEU A 60 12.85 5.49 3.29
N ILE A 61 13.07 4.77 2.18
CA ILE A 61 14.41 4.57 1.60
C ILE A 61 15.00 5.91 1.15
N GLU A 62 14.23 6.72 0.41
CA GLU A 62 14.66 8.05 -0.01
C GLU A 62 14.93 8.98 1.19
N ALA A 63 14.11 8.92 2.25
CA ALA A 63 14.34 9.67 3.47
C ALA A 63 15.69 9.31 4.10
N ARG A 64 16.02 8.01 4.16
CA ARG A 64 17.31 7.52 4.64
C ARG A 64 18.47 8.01 3.78
N GLU A 65 18.34 8.00 2.45
CA GLU A 65 19.37 8.51 1.55
C GLU A 65 19.65 10.00 1.79
N PHE A 66 18.61 10.81 1.95
CA PHE A 66 18.77 12.22 2.29
C PHE A 66 19.43 12.44 3.66
N LEU A 67 19.13 11.61 4.67
CA LEU A 67 19.85 11.65 5.94
C LEU A 67 21.33 11.29 5.78
N MET A 68 21.66 10.28 4.98
CA MET A 68 23.05 9.90 4.71
C MET A 68 23.81 11.01 3.97
N SER A 69 23.15 11.71 3.03
CA SER A 69 23.70 12.92 2.41
C SER A 69 23.93 14.02 3.45
N ALA A 70 22.95 14.30 4.31
CA ALA A 70 23.08 15.29 5.39
C ALA A 70 24.27 14.98 6.32
N ARG A 71 24.52 13.70 6.59
CA ARG A 71 25.69 13.26 7.36
C ARG A 71 27.00 13.56 6.67
N ASN A 72 27.09 13.33 5.36
CA ASN A 72 28.29 13.65 4.59
C ASN A 72 28.53 15.16 4.58
N ASP A 73 27.47 15.95 4.35
CA ASP A 73 27.52 17.41 4.40
C ASP A 73 27.98 17.92 5.77
N LEU A 74 27.49 17.33 6.88
CA LEU A 74 27.96 17.64 8.23
C LEU A 74 29.46 17.38 8.42
N LYS A 75 29.97 16.26 7.89
CA LYS A 75 31.40 15.92 7.97
C LYS A 75 32.26 16.88 7.18
N GLU A 76 31.73 17.36 6.06
CA GLU A 76 32.35 18.39 5.21
C GLU A 76 32.14 19.82 5.74
N LYS A 77 31.49 19.96 6.91
CA LYS A 77 31.13 21.25 7.54
C LYS A 77 30.19 22.11 6.69
N ASN A 78 29.46 21.49 5.75
CA ASN A 78 28.41 22.12 4.98
C ASN A 78 27.06 22.03 5.74
N PHE A 79 26.95 22.79 6.83
CA PHE A 79 25.77 22.74 7.70
C PHE A 79 24.48 23.20 7.02
N GLY A 80 24.57 24.15 6.08
CA GLY A 80 23.41 24.64 5.33
C GLY A 80 22.79 23.54 4.46
N GLU A 81 23.62 22.83 3.71
CA GLU A 81 23.15 21.71 2.89
C GLU A 81 22.67 20.55 3.77
N ALA A 82 23.36 20.27 4.89
CA ALA A 82 22.91 19.26 5.84
C ALA A 82 21.48 19.51 6.37
N VAL A 83 21.15 20.77 6.70
CA VAL A 83 19.79 21.16 7.10
C VAL A 83 18.78 20.98 5.96
N ALA A 84 19.18 21.33 4.73
CA ALA A 84 18.34 21.17 3.54
C ALA A 84 18.05 19.69 3.25
N GLN A 85 19.07 18.84 3.30
CA GLN A 85 18.94 17.39 3.12
C GLN A 85 18.09 16.75 4.22
N ALA A 86 18.28 17.12 5.48
CA ALA A 86 17.39 16.68 6.56
C ALA A 86 15.94 17.18 6.38
N GLY A 87 15.75 18.36 5.76
CA GLY A 87 14.43 18.84 5.33
C GLY A 87 13.79 17.96 4.26
N LYS A 88 14.55 17.58 3.22
CA LYS A 88 14.09 16.65 2.18
C LYS A 88 13.74 15.28 2.79
N ALA A 89 14.52 14.79 3.74
CA ALA A 89 14.21 13.56 4.48
C ALA A 89 12.86 13.65 5.19
N LYS A 90 12.59 14.77 5.88
CA LYS A 90 11.29 15.03 6.52
C LYS A 90 10.15 14.97 5.51
N GLU A 91 10.27 15.63 4.37
CA GLU A 91 9.23 15.63 3.33
C GLU A 91 8.89 14.22 2.86
N ARG A 92 9.90 13.36 2.69
CA ARG A 92 9.68 11.95 2.32
C ARG A 92 9.00 11.16 3.43
N ILE A 93 9.37 11.36 4.70
CA ILE A 93 8.63 10.76 5.82
C ILE A 93 7.18 11.24 5.86
N THR A 94 6.90 12.53 5.62
CA THR A 94 5.52 13.04 5.59
C THR A 94 4.71 12.37 4.48
N LYS A 95 5.30 12.15 3.31
CA LYS A 95 4.66 11.39 2.22
C LYS A 95 4.46 9.92 2.59
N ALA A 96 5.41 9.29 3.28
CA ALA A 96 5.25 7.94 3.78
C ALA A 96 4.08 7.85 4.78
N ILE A 97 3.97 8.80 5.72
CA ILE A 97 2.88 8.88 6.70
C ILE A 97 1.52 9.06 6.00
N SER A 98 1.42 9.90 4.98
CA SER A 98 0.14 10.15 4.30
C SER A 98 -0.37 8.93 3.51
N LEU A 99 0.54 8.08 3.04
CA LEU A 99 0.23 6.86 2.29
C LEU A 99 0.07 5.62 3.19
N ALA A 100 0.62 5.66 4.40
CA ALA A 100 0.61 4.53 5.32
C ALA A 100 -0.77 4.33 5.98
N PRO A 101 -1.15 3.08 6.31
CA PRO A 101 -2.31 2.80 7.16
C PRO A 101 -2.10 3.31 8.59
N GLU A 102 -3.19 3.60 9.31
CA GLU A 102 -3.17 4.19 10.67
C GLU A 102 -2.27 3.44 11.66
N THR A 103 -2.17 2.12 11.54
CA THR A 103 -1.29 1.29 12.37
C THR A 103 0.19 1.62 12.16
N GLN A 104 0.60 1.92 10.93
CA GLN A 104 1.98 2.30 10.59
C GLN A 104 2.26 3.78 10.87
N LYS A 105 1.26 4.67 10.73
CA LYS A 105 1.43 6.11 11.01
C LYS A 105 1.95 6.38 12.42
N LYS A 106 1.49 5.60 13.41
CA LYS A 106 1.93 5.71 14.81
C LYS A 106 3.42 5.41 15.00
N ASN A 107 4.01 4.57 14.15
CA ASN A 107 5.43 4.23 14.19
C ASN A 107 6.26 5.26 13.40
N LEU A 108 5.68 5.90 12.39
CA LEU A 108 6.37 6.88 11.54
C LEU A 108 6.34 8.32 12.11
N ALA A 109 5.30 8.68 12.85
CA ALA A 109 5.17 10.03 13.43
C ALA A 109 6.32 10.40 14.40
N PRO A 110 6.83 9.50 15.27
CA PRO A 110 8.00 9.78 16.09
C PRO A 110 9.25 10.12 15.25
N LEU A 111 9.48 9.39 14.14
CA LEU A 111 10.61 9.62 13.24
C LEU A 111 10.57 11.01 12.61
N GLN A 112 9.37 11.49 12.26
CA GLN A 112 9.21 12.84 11.73
C GLN A 112 9.63 13.91 12.76
N THR A 113 9.17 13.77 14.00
CA THR A 113 9.55 14.66 15.11
C THR A 113 11.04 14.60 15.40
N GLU A 114 11.63 13.41 15.32
CA GLU A 114 13.06 13.26 15.56
C GLU A 114 13.90 13.90 14.45
N ILE A 115 13.49 13.81 13.17
CA ILE A 115 14.13 14.57 12.08
C ILE A 115 14.02 16.08 12.31
N ASP A 116 12.89 16.59 12.79
CA ASP A 116 12.76 18.02 13.13
C ASP A 116 13.76 18.43 14.21
N SER A 117 13.83 17.66 15.30
CA SER A 117 14.79 17.92 16.36
C SER A 117 16.25 17.76 15.90
N LEU A 118 16.51 16.90 14.92
CA LEU A 118 17.83 16.75 14.31
C LEU A 118 18.18 18.01 13.50
N ARG A 119 17.26 18.56 12.72
CA ARG A 119 17.48 19.81 11.96
C ARG A 119 17.86 20.95 12.89
N GLU A 120 17.18 21.08 14.03
CA GLU A 120 17.56 22.06 15.06
C GLU A 120 18.95 21.80 15.64
N SER A 121 19.30 20.54 15.93
CA SER A 121 20.65 20.16 16.38
C SER A 121 21.71 20.55 15.34
N ILE A 122 21.46 20.29 14.05
CA ILE A 122 22.39 20.67 12.97
C ILE A 122 22.55 22.19 12.90
N GLN A 123 21.47 22.95 12.99
CA GLN A 123 21.52 24.42 13.00
C GLN A 123 22.30 24.97 14.20
N LYS A 124 22.21 24.30 15.36
CA LYS A 124 22.98 24.63 16.56
C LYS A 124 24.42 24.09 16.53
N LEU A 125 24.85 23.49 15.42
CA LEU A 125 26.17 22.90 15.25
C LEU A 125 26.50 21.83 16.31
N ASP A 126 25.48 21.09 16.75
CA ASP A 126 25.63 20.04 17.76
C ASP A 126 26.56 18.93 17.25
N PRO A 127 27.69 18.65 17.91
CA PRO A 127 28.63 17.62 17.48
C PRO A 127 28.02 16.20 17.50
N LYS A 128 26.90 16.00 18.21
CA LYS A 128 26.18 14.72 18.24
C LYS A 128 25.26 14.50 17.03
N ALA A 129 25.04 15.50 16.18
CA ALA A 129 24.12 15.42 15.05
C ALA A 129 24.45 14.25 14.10
N VAL A 130 25.74 13.98 13.85
CA VAL A 130 26.17 12.84 13.02
C VAL A 130 25.72 11.49 13.60
N GLY A 131 25.90 11.30 14.91
CA GLY A 131 25.48 10.06 15.58
C GLY A 131 23.96 9.89 15.60
N ARG A 132 23.22 11.00 15.71
CA ARG A 132 21.75 11.00 15.62
C ARG A 132 21.26 10.65 14.22
N ILE A 133 21.93 11.16 13.17
CA ILE A 133 21.64 10.75 11.80
C ILE A 133 21.86 9.24 11.61
N ASP A 134 22.98 8.71 12.10
CA ASP A 134 23.28 7.28 11.97
C ASP A 134 22.25 6.41 12.71
N ALA A 135 21.72 6.87 13.85
CA ALA A 135 20.65 6.19 14.58
C ALA A 135 19.32 6.21 13.80
N LEU A 136 18.91 7.39 13.32
CA LEU A 136 17.70 7.57 12.52
C LEU A 136 17.72 6.78 11.20
N ALA A 137 18.87 6.76 10.52
CA ALA A 137 19.04 5.99 9.29
C ALA A 137 18.83 4.48 9.52
N LYS A 138 19.36 3.95 10.63
CA LYS A 138 19.15 2.55 11.04
C LYS A 138 17.70 2.27 11.42
N GLU A 139 17.03 3.22 12.06
CA GLU A 139 15.63 3.05 12.43
C GLU A 139 14.72 3.05 11.20
N LEU A 140 14.97 3.95 10.23
CA LEU A 140 14.28 3.94 8.95
C LEU A 140 14.49 2.64 8.18
N GLU A 141 15.69 2.06 8.22
CA GLU A 141 15.97 0.76 7.59
C GLU A 141 15.16 -0.38 8.23
N LYS A 142 15.02 -0.38 9.57
CA LYS A 142 14.19 -1.36 10.28
C LYS A 142 12.70 -1.22 9.98
N VAL A 143 12.22 0.00 9.77
CA VAL A 143 10.80 0.26 9.49
C VAL A 143 10.47 0.06 8.01
N ALA A 144 11.45 0.23 7.12
CA ALA A 144 11.31 -0.01 5.69
C ALA A 144 11.55 -1.47 5.27
N GLY A 145 12.23 -2.27 6.09
CA GLY A 145 12.50 -3.70 5.87
C GLY A 145 11.37 -4.61 6.32
#